data_AF-A0A1A8QJA0-F1
#
_entry.id   AF-A0A1A8QJA0-F1
#
_cell.length_a   1.000
_cell.length_b   1.000
_cell.length_c   1.000
_cell.angle_alpha   90.00
_cell.angle_beta   90.00
_cell.angle_gamma   90.00
#
_symmetry.space_group_name_H-M   'P 1'
#
loop_
_entity.id
_entity.type
_entity.pdbx_description
1 polymer ?
#
loop_
_entity_poly.entity_id
_entity_poly.type
_entity_poly.pdbx_seq_one_letter_code
_entity_poly.pdbx_strand_id
1 'polypeptide(L)'
;MQTSRQTTYSMRSSSSSRAPAVSITRTSAPLYKAPSIHGGAGGSRISVSAVRSLGAGMGLGAAGAGGFSNSIQVSGNSTDIMGNEKFAMQNLNDRLASYLETVRSLEKANHKLEIQIKEALEKSGPDFRDYSKYQGIVDDLRKKIFDATIDNARLVLSIDNARLAADDFRVKYESELAIRQSVEADIVGLRKLIDDTNLSRMNLESEIEALKEELIHLKKNHEVEVMELRNQISQSGVHVDVDAPKGQDLAQVMAEIRAKYEKMAQKNQQELKAWHESQMTEVQTQVTQNTEALKGAHTELNDLRRQLQTLEIELESQKSLKASLEGTLRDTELRYNMEVESLNSIILGLEAELTQLRNSIQLQTQDYESLLNIKMKLEAEIATYRRLLDGGDFKLQDALEEQKTVKTKVMTVTQTLVDGKVVSSSTETKNL
;
A
#
# COMPACT_ATOMS: atom_id res chain seq x y z
N MET A 1 3.91 -74.22 -24.39
CA MET A 1 3.76 -72.82 -24.83
C MET A 1 4.17 -71.93 -23.67
N GLN A 2 5.39 -71.41 -23.73
CA GLN A 2 5.92 -70.45 -22.76
C GLN A 2 5.46 -69.05 -23.15
N THR A 3 4.91 -68.28 -22.22
CA THR A 3 4.79 -66.82 -22.36
C THR A 3 5.57 -66.16 -21.24
N SER A 4 6.83 -65.87 -21.57
CA SER A 4 7.71 -64.96 -20.84
C SER A 4 7.12 -63.55 -20.89
N ARG A 5 6.92 -62.91 -19.73
CA ARG A 5 6.74 -61.46 -19.63
C ARG A 5 7.88 -60.91 -18.80
N GLN A 6 8.88 -60.39 -19.49
CA GLN A 6 9.96 -59.58 -18.94
C GLN A 6 9.39 -58.21 -18.55
N THR A 7 9.51 -57.84 -17.27
CA THR A 7 9.24 -56.49 -16.79
C THR A 7 10.54 -55.70 -16.82
N THR A 8 10.69 -54.84 -17.81
CA THR A 8 11.82 -53.91 -17.92
C THR A 8 11.61 -52.74 -16.96
N TYR A 9 12.47 -52.61 -15.95
CA TYR A 9 12.57 -51.40 -15.13
C TYR A 9 13.34 -50.32 -15.90
N SER A 10 12.66 -49.25 -16.32
CA SER A 10 13.31 -48.03 -16.78
C SER A 10 13.50 -47.05 -15.62
N MET A 11 14.73 -46.92 -15.13
CA MET A 11 15.14 -45.80 -14.27
C MET A 11 15.15 -44.52 -15.11
N ARG A 12 14.24 -43.60 -14.84
CA ARG A 12 14.27 -42.25 -15.42
C ARG A 12 14.78 -41.30 -14.35
N SER A 13 16.07 -41.01 -14.42
CA SER A 13 16.72 -39.98 -13.61
C SER A 13 16.24 -38.60 -14.07
N SER A 14 15.46 -37.91 -13.24
CA SER A 14 15.14 -36.49 -13.44
C SER A 14 16.34 -35.65 -13.04
N SER A 15 17.05 -35.18 -14.05
CA SER A 15 18.04 -34.11 -13.95
C SER A 15 17.39 -32.81 -13.48
N SER A 16 18.02 -32.19 -12.49
CA SER A 16 17.84 -30.80 -12.06
C SER A 16 17.65 -29.84 -13.24
N SER A 17 16.43 -29.32 -13.40
CA SER A 17 16.16 -28.14 -14.22
C SER A 17 16.06 -26.91 -13.33
N ARG A 18 17.20 -26.23 -13.25
CA ARG A 18 17.39 -24.87 -12.75
C ARG A 18 16.34 -23.94 -13.38
N ALA A 19 15.49 -23.34 -12.54
CA ALA A 19 14.51 -22.35 -12.97
C ALA A 19 15.21 -21.11 -13.57
N PRO A 20 14.66 -20.46 -14.60
CA PRO A 20 15.25 -19.26 -15.17
C PRO A 20 15.06 -18.10 -14.19
N ALA A 21 16.16 -17.44 -13.84
CA ALA A 21 16.12 -16.13 -13.21
C ALA A 21 15.57 -15.12 -14.22
N VAL A 22 14.29 -14.75 -14.07
CA VAL A 22 13.70 -13.64 -14.82
C VAL A 22 14.20 -12.35 -14.18
N SER A 23 15.23 -11.75 -14.78
CA SER A 23 15.64 -10.38 -14.48
C SER A 23 14.57 -9.43 -14.98
N ILE A 24 13.76 -8.90 -14.06
CA ILE A 24 12.87 -7.76 -14.37
C ILE A 24 13.76 -6.51 -14.44
N THR A 25 14.23 -6.21 -15.64
CA THR A 25 14.72 -4.86 -15.96
C THR A 25 13.50 -3.95 -15.98
N ARG A 26 13.30 -3.20 -14.90
CA ARG A 26 12.31 -2.12 -14.87
C ARG A 26 12.71 -1.08 -15.91
N THR A 27 12.10 -1.13 -17.09
CA THR A 27 12.06 0.01 -18.00
C THR A 27 11.18 1.08 -17.35
N SER A 28 11.83 2.08 -16.77
CA SER A 28 11.16 3.29 -16.31
C SER A 28 10.59 4.03 -17.52
N ALA A 29 9.28 3.93 -17.73
CA ALA A 29 8.57 4.89 -18.56
C ALA A 29 8.72 6.28 -17.94
N PRO A 30 8.87 7.36 -18.73
CA PRO A 30 9.01 8.69 -18.17
C PRO A 30 7.69 9.09 -17.52
N LEU A 31 7.72 9.40 -16.23
CA LEU A 31 6.63 10.08 -15.55
C LEU A 31 6.48 11.46 -16.21
N TYR A 32 5.33 11.71 -16.84
CA TYR A 32 4.92 13.08 -17.15
C TYR A 32 4.59 13.78 -15.84
N LYS A 33 5.58 14.48 -15.27
CA LYS A 33 5.38 15.38 -14.14
C LYS A 33 4.87 16.72 -14.68
N ALA A 34 3.72 17.17 -14.20
CA ALA A 34 3.20 18.49 -14.51
C ALA A 34 4.20 19.58 -14.07
N PRO A 35 4.41 20.66 -14.85
CA PRO A 35 5.34 21.71 -14.49
C PRO A 35 4.85 22.42 -13.23
N SER A 36 5.70 22.49 -12.20
CA SER A 36 5.44 23.27 -11.00
C SER A 36 5.75 24.74 -11.26
N ILE A 37 4.72 25.59 -11.12
CA ILE A 37 4.84 27.05 -11.17
C ILE A 37 5.22 27.52 -9.76
N HIS A 38 6.40 28.12 -9.61
CA HIS A 38 6.80 28.76 -8.36
C HIS A 38 6.64 30.28 -8.50
N GLY A 39 5.61 30.83 -7.88
CA GLY A 39 5.39 32.28 -7.77
C GLY A 39 5.91 32.76 -6.42
N GLY A 40 7.11 33.36 -6.41
CA GLY A 40 7.61 34.09 -5.24
C GLY A 40 6.87 35.41 -5.09
N ALA A 41 6.54 35.78 -3.85
CA ALA A 41 5.90 37.04 -3.53
C ALA A 41 6.80 38.23 -3.90
N GLY A 42 6.34 39.04 -4.85
CA GLY A 42 6.89 40.36 -5.20
C GLY A 42 7.60 40.46 -6.55
N GLY A 43 6.86 40.81 -7.61
CA GLY A 43 7.41 41.47 -8.80
C GLY A 43 7.43 40.70 -10.14
N SER A 44 6.42 40.94 -10.97
CA SER A 44 6.36 41.01 -12.45
C SER A 44 7.21 40.11 -13.39
N ARG A 45 7.69 38.92 -13.01
CA ARG A 45 8.34 37.99 -13.97
C ARG A 45 7.93 36.54 -13.72
N ILE A 46 7.40 35.88 -14.75
CA ILE A 46 7.15 34.43 -14.78
C ILE A 46 8.35 33.79 -15.47
N SER A 47 9.09 32.92 -14.78
CA SER A 47 10.14 32.10 -15.39
C SER A 47 9.70 30.64 -15.37
N VAL A 48 9.76 30.00 -16.54
CA VAL A 48 9.46 28.56 -16.73
C VAL A 48 10.76 27.82 -16.96
N SER A 49 11.20 27.03 -15.98
CA SER A 49 12.34 26.12 -16.16
C SER A 49 11.87 24.79 -16.76
N ALA A 50 12.11 24.61 -18.06
CA ALA A 50 12.08 23.30 -18.69
C ALA A 50 13.50 22.72 -18.69
N VAL A 51 13.71 21.57 -18.05
CA VAL A 51 14.94 20.79 -18.24
C VAL A 51 14.89 20.24 -19.67
N ARG A 52 15.64 20.86 -20.56
CA ARG A 52 16.06 20.26 -21.82
C ARG A 52 17.48 19.76 -21.62
N SER A 53 17.63 18.45 -21.47
CA SER A 53 18.91 17.79 -21.72
C SER A 53 19.19 17.85 -23.21
N LEU A 54 20.00 18.82 -23.63
CA LEU A 54 20.79 18.71 -24.86
C LEU A 54 22.12 19.43 -24.63
N GLY A 55 23.21 18.74 -24.98
CA GLY A 55 24.57 19.18 -24.71
C GLY A 55 25.06 20.36 -25.56
N ALA A 56 26.18 20.90 -25.08
CA ALA A 56 27.24 21.61 -25.80
C ALA A 56 26.95 22.98 -26.45
N GLY A 57 27.71 23.99 -25.99
CA GLY A 57 28.41 24.94 -26.87
C GLY A 57 28.15 26.44 -26.67
N MET A 58 29.20 27.15 -26.22
CA MET A 58 29.53 28.60 -26.44
C MET A 58 28.52 29.65 -25.92
N GLY A 59 28.85 30.85 -25.43
CA GLY A 59 30.02 31.72 -25.43
C GLY A 59 29.53 33.19 -25.50
N LEU A 60 30.25 34.16 -24.89
CA LEU A 60 30.05 35.64 -24.89
C LEU A 60 28.81 36.21 -24.17
N GLY A 61 28.80 37.36 -23.47
CA GLY A 61 29.78 38.43 -23.23
C GLY A 61 29.09 39.70 -22.65
N ALA A 62 29.88 40.61 -22.05
CA ALA A 62 29.64 42.04 -21.73
C ALA A 62 28.58 42.41 -20.63
N ALA A 63 28.85 43.15 -19.54
CA ALA A 63 29.55 44.43 -19.25
C ALA A 63 28.65 45.70 -19.29
N GLY A 64 28.73 46.54 -18.24
CA GLY A 64 28.25 47.95 -18.16
C GLY A 64 27.19 48.20 -17.08
N ALA A 65 27.48 48.80 -15.91
CA ALA A 65 27.68 50.24 -15.60
C ALA A 65 26.41 51.10 -15.83
N GLY A 66 25.94 52.00 -14.96
CA GLY A 66 26.46 52.57 -13.73
C GLY A 66 25.39 53.43 -13.03
N GLY A 67 25.63 53.77 -11.76
CA GLY A 67 24.80 54.67 -10.96
C GLY A 67 25.24 56.13 -11.07
N PHE A 68 24.33 57.04 -10.72
CA PHE A 68 24.63 58.45 -10.51
C PHE A 68 24.11 58.90 -9.14
N SER A 69 25.05 59.43 -8.35
CA SER A 69 24.86 60.10 -7.07
C SER A 69 25.09 61.59 -7.28
N ASN A 70 24.31 62.45 -6.62
CA ASN A 70 24.58 63.87 -6.59
C ASN A 70 24.62 64.35 -5.13
N SER A 71 25.81 64.72 -4.69
CA SER A 71 26.16 65.26 -3.38
C SER A 71 26.06 66.78 -3.36
N ILE A 72 25.45 67.37 -2.33
CA ILE A 72 25.66 68.78 -1.97
C ILE A 72 26.21 68.86 -0.55
N GLN A 73 27.38 69.49 -0.46
CA GLN A 73 28.19 69.70 0.73
C GLN A 73 27.65 70.87 1.58
N VAL A 74 27.77 70.70 2.89
CA VAL A 74 27.60 71.72 3.93
C VAL A 74 28.95 72.41 4.18
N SER A 75 28.95 73.74 4.19
CA SER A 75 29.97 74.61 4.82
C SER A 75 29.23 75.91 5.17
N GLY A 76 29.07 76.39 6.40
CA GLY A 76 30.03 76.41 7.50
C GLY A 76 30.77 77.75 7.47
N ASN A 77 30.14 78.83 7.96
CA ASN A 77 30.82 79.88 8.73
C ASN A 77 29.84 80.91 9.33
N SER A 78 30.05 81.15 10.61
CA SER A 78 29.29 81.97 11.54
C SER A 78 29.77 83.42 11.49
N THR A 79 28.91 84.37 11.14
CA THR A 79 28.93 85.79 11.57
C THR A 79 27.71 86.52 10.98
N ASP A 80 27.08 87.40 11.77
CA ASP A 80 26.00 88.35 11.43
C ASP A 80 24.54 87.88 11.30
N ILE A 81 23.96 87.70 12.49
CA ILE A 81 22.52 87.59 12.77
C ILE A 81 21.88 88.99 12.65
N MET A 82 21.60 89.45 11.42
CA MET A 82 20.54 90.47 11.15
C MET A 82 20.16 90.68 9.67
N GLY A 83 20.73 89.93 8.72
CA GLY A 83 20.38 89.97 7.27
C GLY A 83 19.73 88.69 6.70
N ASN A 84 19.55 87.65 7.52
CA ASN A 84 19.28 86.29 7.05
C ASN A 84 17.78 85.99 6.76
N GLU A 85 16.83 86.66 7.42
CA GLU A 85 15.40 86.43 7.19
C GLU A 85 14.94 86.85 5.79
N LYS A 86 15.45 87.97 5.28
CA LYS A 86 15.07 88.47 3.95
C LYS A 86 15.59 87.57 2.82
N PHE A 87 16.81 87.07 2.97
CA PHE A 87 17.42 86.14 2.00
C PHE A 87 16.78 84.75 2.09
N ALA A 88 16.42 84.29 3.29
CA ALA A 88 15.64 83.07 3.49
C ALA A 88 14.24 83.17 2.88
N MET A 89 13.56 84.31 3.03
CA MET A 89 12.26 84.57 2.40
C MET A 89 12.34 84.68 0.87
N GLN A 90 13.42 85.25 0.33
CA GLN A 90 13.65 85.25 -1.12
C GLN A 90 13.88 83.84 -1.65
N ASN A 91 14.72 83.03 -1.00
CA ASN A 91 14.97 81.65 -1.40
C ASN A 91 13.70 80.78 -1.32
N LEU A 92 12.84 81.02 -0.31
CA LEU A 92 11.52 80.38 -0.20
C LEU A 92 10.59 80.80 -1.34
N ASN A 93 10.56 82.09 -1.68
CA ASN A 93 9.76 82.60 -2.80
C ASN A 93 10.25 82.08 -4.15
N ASP A 94 11.56 82.01 -4.36
CA ASP A 94 12.14 81.45 -5.59
C ASP A 94 11.85 79.95 -5.70
N ARG A 95 11.89 79.22 -4.57
CA ARG A 95 11.48 77.82 -4.51
C ARG A 95 9.98 77.65 -4.78
N LEU A 96 9.14 78.54 -4.25
CA LEU A 96 7.69 78.52 -4.50
C LEU A 96 7.38 78.88 -5.96
N ALA A 97 8.10 79.81 -6.57
CA ALA A 97 7.99 80.14 -7.98
C ALA A 97 8.39 78.94 -8.85
N SER A 98 9.51 78.28 -8.55
CA SER A 98 9.93 77.05 -9.23
C SER A 98 8.91 75.92 -9.05
N TYR A 99 8.32 75.79 -7.86
CA TYR A 99 7.27 74.79 -7.60
C TYR A 99 6.01 75.09 -8.41
N LEU A 100 5.53 76.34 -8.43
CA LEU A 100 4.38 76.74 -9.24
C LEU A 100 4.63 76.55 -10.74
N GLU A 101 5.85 76.78 -11.21
CA GLU A 101 6.22 76.53 -12.59
C GLU A 101 6.26 75.04 -12.92
N THR A 102 6.77 74.20 -12.01
CA THR A 102 6.71 72.73 -12.16
C THR A 102 5.27 72.21 -12.15
N VAL A 103 4.41 72.70 -11.24
CA VAL A 103 2.99 72.32 -11.18
C VAL A 103 2.28 72.69 -12.49
N ARG A 104 2.49 73.91 -13.01
CA ARG A 104 1.91 74.30 -14.31
C ARG A 104 2.42 73.45 -15.47
N SER A 105 3.68 73.02 -15.44
CA SER A 105 4.22 72.13 -16.47
C SER A 105 3.61 70.72 -16.40
N LEU A 106 3.38 70.21 -15.18
CA LEU A 106 2.76 68.91 -14.93
C LEU A 106 1.26 68.93 -15.26
N GLU A 107 0.55 70.00 -14.96
CA GLU A 107 -0.86 70.19 -15.35
C GLU A 107 -1.01 70.16 -16.87
N LYS A 108 -0.14 70.86 -17.61
CA LYS A 108 -0.12 70.82 -19.08
C LYS A 108 0.19 69.42 -19.62
N ALA A 109 1.14 68.71 -19.00
CA ALA A 109 1.49 67.35 -19.40
C ALA A 109 0.36 66.36 -19.13
N ASN A 110 -0.29 66.43 -17.96
CA ASN A 110 -1.45 65.61 -17.62
C ASN A 110 -2.62 65.88 -18.56
N HIS A 111 -2.92 67.15 -18.86
CA HIS A 111 -3.97 67.50 -19.80
C HIS A 111 -3.73 66.91 -21.19
N LYS A 112 -2.47 66.93 -21.66
CA LYS A 112 -2.09 66.30 -22.93
C LYS A 112 -2.25 64.78 -22.89
N LEU A 113 -1.87 64.12 -21.80
CA LEU A 113 -2.04 62.67 -21.64
C LEU A 113 -3.51 62.27 -21.58
N GLU A 114 -4.37 63.05 -20.92
CA GLU A 114 -5.82 62.80 -20.88
C GLU A 114 -6.45 62.85 -22.28
N ILE A 115 -6.04 63.82 -23.10
CA ILE A 115 -6.51 63.91 -24.49
C ILE A 115 -6.05 62.68 -25.29
N GLN A 116 -4.79 62.26 -25.13
CA GLN A 116 -4.26 61.07 -25.80
C GLN A 116 -4.97 59.78 -25.37
N ILE A 117 -5.34 59.64 -24.10
CA ILE A 117 -6.08 58.48 -23.58
C ILE A 117 -7.50 58.46 -24.16
N LYS A 118 -8.18 59.60 -24.22
CA LYS A 118 -9.52 59.71 -24.82
C LYS A 118 -9.50 59.37 -26.30
N GLU A 119 -8.53 59.91 -27.04
CA GLU A 119 -8.36 59.63 -28.46
C GLU A 119 -8.02 58.14 -28.72
N ALA A 120 -7.21 57.52 -27.84
CA ALA A 120 -6.91 56.09 -27.92
C ALA A 120 -8.13 55.22 -27.63
N LEU A 121 -8.97 55.59 -26.67
CA LEU A 121 -10.23 54.88 -26.36
C LEU A 121 -11.27 55.04 -27.47
N GLU A 122 -11.38 56.21 -28.08
CA GLU A 122 -12.29 56.42 -29.23
C GLU A 122 -11.83 55.67 -30.48
N LYS A 123 -10.51 55.61 -30.73
CA LYS A 123 -9.94 54.80 -31.83
C LYS A 123 -10.03 53.30 -31.55
N SER A 124 -9.93 52.91 -30.29
CA SER A 124 -10.10 51.53 -29.85
C SER A 124 -11.59 51.26 -29.59
N GLY A 125 -12.39 51.28 -30.66
CA GLY A 125 -13.81 50.90 -30.60
C GLY A 125 -14.02 49.49 -30.02
N PRO A 126 -15.26 49.15 -29.60
CA PRO A 126 -15.56 47.84 -29.04
C PRO A 126 -15.16 46.71 -30.01
N ASP A 127 -14.42 45.73 -29.50
CA ASP A 127 -13.86 44.63 -30.29
C ASP A 127 -14.97 43.65 -30.72
N PHE A 128 -15.69 44.00 -31.78
CA PHE A 128 -16.69 43.15 -32.44
C PHE A 128 -15.99 42.09 -33.32
N ARG A 129 -15.31 41.12 -32.70
CA ARG A 129 -14.93 39.88 -33.39
C ARG A 129 -16.07 38.86 -33.26
N ASP A 130 -16.72 38.56 -34.38
CA ASP A 130 -17.79 37.57 -34.43
C ASP A 130 -17.23 36.14 -34.35
N TYR A 131 -17.21 35.57 -33.14
CA TYR A 131 -16.77 34.18 -32.88
C TYR A 131 -17.83 33.11 -33.19
N SER A 132 -19.00 33.50 -33.70
CA SER A 132 -20.14 32.62 -33.95
C SER A 132 -19.79 31.38 -34.80
N LYS A 133 -18.87 31.51 -35.76
CA LYS A 133 -18.42 30.40 -36.63
C LYS A 133 -17.70 29.28 -35.87
N TYR A 134 -17.04 29.60 -34.75
CA TYR A 134 -16.33 28.63 -33.94
C TYR A 134 -17.24 27.92 -32.93
N GLN A 135 -18.41 28.50 -32.64
CA GLN A 135 -19.32 27.97 -31.63
C GLN A 135 -19.79 26.55 -31.97
N GLY A 136 -20.18 26.29 -33.23
CA GLY A 136 -20.59 24.95 -33.66
C GLY A 136 -19.47 23.90 -33.53
N ILE A 137 -18.23 24.28 -33.89
CA ILE A 137 -17.05 23.40 -33.76
C ILE A 137 -16.76 23.11 -32.28
N VAL A 138 -16.85 24.13 -31.42
CA VAL A 138 -16.66 23.99 -29.97
C VAL A 138 -17.72 23.09 -29.36
N ASP A 139 -18.98 23.22 -29.77
CA ASP A 139 -20.07 22.38 -29.26
C ASP A 139 -19.95 20.93 -29.75
N ASP A 140 -19.52 20.70 -31.00
CA ASP A 140 -19.19 19.37 -31.51
C ASP A 140 -18.03 18.73 -30.74
N LEU A 141 -16.98 19.50 -30.42
CA LEU A 141 -15.85 19.02 -29.62
C LEU A 141 -16.27 18.70 -28.19
N ARG A 142 -17.10 19.54 -27.57
CA ARG A 142 -17.68 19.27 -26.25
C ARG A 142 -18.49 17.99 -26.23
N LYS A 143 -19.31 17.76 -27.27
CA LYS A 143 -20.09 16.54 -27.41
C LYS A 143 -19.19 15.30 -27.53
N LYS A 144 -18.15 15.35 -28.37
CA LYS A 144 -17.17 14.26 -28.48
C LYS A 144 -16.45 13.97 -27.17
N ILE A 145 -16.06 15.01 -26.42
CA ILE A 145 -15.45 14.86 -25.10
C ILE A 145 -16.43 14.18 -24.14
N PHE A 146 -17.69 14.60 -24.15
CA PHE A 146 -18.73 14.02 -23.30
C PHE A 146 -18.99 12.54 -23.62
N ASP A 147 -19.15 12.19 -24.90
CA ASP A 147 -19.34 10.82 -25.35
C ASP A 147 -18.14 9.94 -24.96
N ALA A 148 -16.91 10.43 -25.19
CA ALA A 148 -15.69 9.74 -24.79
C ALA A 148 -15.56 9.58 -23.26
N THR A 149 -16.06 10.54 -22.48
CA THR A 149 -16.06 10.46 -21.00
C THR A 149 -17.04 9.38 -20.53
N ILE A 150 -18.22 9.30 -21.13
CA ILE A 150 -19.20 8.25 -20.84
C ILE A 150 -18.64 6.87 -21.21
N ASP A 151 -18.05 6.74 -22.40
CA ASP A 151 -17.50 5.46 -22.84
C ASP A 151 -16.30 5.03 -22.00
N ASN A 152 -15.47 5.98 -21.55
CA ASN A 152 -14.41 5.69 -20.59
C ASN A 152 -14.99 5.17 -19.26
N ALA A 153 -16.02 5.82 -18.71
CA ALA A 153 -16.69 5.34 -17.50
C ALA A 153 -17.29 3.93 -17.67
N ARG A 154 -17.89 3.63 -18.83
CA ARG A 154 -18.40 2.28 -19.16
C ARG A 154 -17.28 1.25 -19.22
N LEU A 155 -16.15 1.58 -19.85
CA LEU A 155 -14.99 0.70 -19.92
C LEU A 155 -14.39 0.44 -18.54
N VAL A 156 -14.27 1.45 -17.69
CA VAL A 156 -13.80 1.29 -16.31
C VAL A 156 -14.70 0.34 -15.54
N LEU A 157 -16.02 0.50 -15.62
CA LEU A 157 -16.97 -0.43 -14.98
C LEU A 157 -16.84 -1.86 -15.52
N SER A 158 -16.63 -2.03 -16.83
CA SER A 158 -16.42 -3.36 -17.42
C SER A 158 -15.10 -4.00 -16.95
N ILE A 159 -14.05 -3.20 -16.77
CA ILE A 159 -12.76 -3.66 -16.25
C ILE A 159 -12.93 -4.10 -14.79
N ASP A 160 -13.61 -3.30 -13.97
CA ASP A 160 -13.83 -3.62 -12.56
C ASP A 160 -14.70 -4.87 -12.41
N ASN A 161 -15.74 -5.02 -13.23
CA ASN A 161 -16.55 -6.25 -13.25
C ASN A 161 -15.71 -7.47 -13.64
N ALA A 162 -14.92 -7.38 -14.70
CA ALA A 162 -14.03 -8.47 -15.13
C ALA A 162 -12.99 -8.82 -14.06
N ARG A 163 -12.46 -7.83 -13.32
CA ARG A 163 -11.54 -8.05 -12.19
C ARG A 163 -12.24 -8.77 -11.03
N LEU A 164 -13.42 -8.31 -10.62
CA LEU A 164 -14.21 -8.96 -9.56
C LEU A 164 -14.55 -10.41 -9.93
N ALA A 165 -14.95 -10.66 -11.19
CA ALA A 165 -15.21 -12.02 -11.66
C ALA A 165 -13.95 -12.91 -11.64
N ALA A 166 -12.80 -12.36 -12.02
CA ALA A 166 -11.53 -13.08 -11.96
C ALA A 166 -11.12 -13.42 -10.51
N ASP A 167 -11.29 -12.48 -9.59
CA ASP A 167 -11.03 -12.69 -8.16
C ASP A 167 -11.99 -13.74 -7.57
N ASP A 168 -13.27 -13.71 -7.92
CA ASP A 168 -14.25 -14.74 -7.53
C ASP A 168 -13.83 -16.13 -8.03
N PHE A 169 -13.40 -16.25 -9.28
CA PHE A 169 -12.90 -17.52 -9.81
C PHE A 169 -11.60 -17.97 -9.14
N ARG A 170 -10.70 -17.04 -8.80
CA ARG A 170 -9.47 -17.34 -8.08
C ARG A 170 -9.77 -17.93 -6.70
N VAL A 171 -10.65 -17.28 -5.93
CA VAL A 171 -11.05 -17.77 -4.59
C VAL A 171 -11.72 -19.13 -4.69
N LYS A 172 -12.63 -19.34 -5.65
CA LYS A 172 -13.27 -20.64 -5.88
C LYS A 172 -12.24 -21.72 -6.23
N TYR A 173 -11.29 -21.42 -7.11
CA TYR A 173 -10.22 -22.34 -7.48
C TYR A 173 -9.34 -22.71 -6.27
N GLU A 174 -8.95 -21.73 -5.45
CA GLU A 174 -8.16 -21.96 -4.24
C GLU A 174 -8.92 -22.86 -3.24
N SER A 175 -10.22 -22.62 -3.05
CA SER A 175 -11.05 -23.48 -2.19
C SER A 175 -11.18 -24.91 -2.71
N GLU A 176 -11.40 -25.08 -4.02
CA GLU A 176 -11.54 -26.39 -4.64
C GLU A 176 -10.20 -27.15 -4.61
N LEU A 177 -9.09 -26.45 -4.86
CA LEU A 177 -7.76 -27.02 -4.77
C LEU A 177 -7.45 -27.53 -3.36
N ALA A 178 -7.82 -26.76 -2.32
CA ALA A 178 -7.65 -27.17 -0.93
C ALA A 178 -8.47 -28.43 -0.60
N ILE A 179 -9.74 -28.47 -1.01
CA ILE A 179 -10.60 -29.66 -0.84
C ILE A 179 -9.99 -30.87 -1.58
N ARG A 180 -9.54 -30.67 -2.83
CA ARG A 180 -8.93 -31.72 -3.64
C ARG A 180 -7.66 -32.28 -2.98
N GLN A 181 -6.80 -31.42 -2.44
CA GLN A 181 -5.59 -31.83 -1.72
C GLN A 181 -5.93 -32.61 -0.45
N SER A 182 -6.95 -32.20 0.31
CA SER A 182 -7.43 -32.96 1.47
C SER A 182 -7.91 -34.36 1.07
N VAL A 183 -8.73 -34.46 0.03
CA VAL A 183 -9.24 -35.75 -0.46
C VAL A 183 -8.10 -36.63 -1.00
N GLU A 184 -7.11 -36.06 -1.68
CA GLU A 184 -5.92 -36.81 -2.11
C GLU A 184 -5.11 -37.35 -0.92
N ALA A 185 -4.93 -36.55 0.13
CA ALA A 185 -4.28 -37.00 1.35
C ALA A 185 -5.05 -38.17 1.99
N ASP A 186 -6.39 -38.08 2.05
CA ASP A 186 -7.26 -39.15 2.54
C ASP A 186 -7.13 -40.42 1.70
N ILE A 187 -7.12 -40.30 0.36
CA ILE A 187 -6.93 -41.45 -0.55
C ILE A 187 -5.58 -42.12 -0.31
N VAL A 188 -4.51 -41.35 -0.14
CA VAL A 188 -3.17 -41.89 0.17
C VAL A 188 -3.18 -42.59 1.53
N GLY A 189 -3.84 -42.00 2.53
CA GLY A 189 -4.02 -42.61 3.85
C GLY A 189 -4.80 -43.92 3.78
N LEU A 190 -5.90 -43.97 3.02
CA LEU A 190 -6.69 -45.18 2.82
C LEU A 190 -5.92 -46.27 2.09
N ARG A 191 -5.09 -45.92 1.09
CA ARG A 191 -4.20 -46.87 0.41
C ARG A 191 -3.21 -47.49 1.40
N LYS A 192 -2.58 -46.67 2.24
CA LYS A 192 -1.69 -47.16 3.31
C LYS A 192 -2.42 -48.09 4.27
N LEU A 193 -3.64 -47.74 4.69
CA LEU A 193 -4.45 -48.57 5.57
C LEU A 193 -4.82 -49.92 4.92
N ILE A 194 -5.09 -49.94 3.61
CA ILE A 194 -5.27 -51.19 2.84
C ILE A 194 -3.98 -52.02 2.85
N ASP A 195 -2.83 -51.41 2.64
CA ASP A 195 -1.55 -52.12 2.68
C ASP A 195 -1.24 -52.68 4.08
N ASP A 196 -1.45 -51.89 5.14
CA ASP A 196 -1.26 -52.29 6.54
C ASP A 196 -2.22 -53.44 6.93
N THR A 197 -3.49 -53.37 6.51
CA THR A 197 -4.46 -54.45 6.75
C THR A 197 -4.16 -55.71 5.95
N ASN A 198 -3.66 -55.59 4.71
CA ASN A 198 -3.20 -56.74 3.93
C ASN A 198 -1.97 -57.40 4.55
N LEU A 199 -1.02 -56.62 5.07
CA LEU A 199 0.15 -57.14 5.78
C LEU A 199 -0.29 -57.90 7.03
N SER A 200 -1.19 -57.32 7.84
CA SER A 200 -1.78 -57.99 9.01
C SER A 200 -2.50 -59.29 8.62
N ARG A 201 -3.28 -59.29 7.53
CA ARG A 201 -3.94 -60.48 6.98
C ARG A 201 -2.92 -61.56 6.62
N MET A 202 -1.83 -61.21 5.92
CA MET A 202 -0.78 -62.15 5.55
C MET A 202 -0.05 -62.73 6.77
N ASN A 203 0.21 -61.92 7.80
CA ASN A 203 0.80 -62.40 9.05
C ASN A 203 -0.10 -63.42 9.75
N LEU A 204 -1.41 -63.13 9.85
CA LEU A 204 -2.39 -64.05 10.41
C LEU A 204 -2.54 -65.33 9.57
N GLU A 205 -2.52 -65.21 8.24
CA GLU A 205 -2.53 -66.38 7.35
C GLU A 205 -1.29 -67.26 7.57
N SER A 206 -0.11 -66.66 7.76
CA SER A 206 1.13 -67.37 8.08
C SER A 206 1.07 -68.05 9.45
N GLU A 207 0.51 -67.39 10.47
CA GLU A 207 0.34 -67.97 11.81
C GLU A 207 -0.65 -69.15 11.79
N ILE A 208 -1.76 -69.01 11.05
CA ILE A 208 -2.72 -70.09 10.84
C ILE A 208 -2.06 -71.29 10.17
N GLU A 209 -1.23 -71.07 9.14
CA GLU A 209 -0.56 -72.17 8.45
C GLU A 209 0.48 -72.85 9.34
N ALA A 210 1.28 -72.07 10.10
CA ALA A 210 2.20 -72.62 11.09
C ALA A 210 1.48 -73.48 12.15
N LEU A 211 0.36 -73.01 12.69
CA LEU A 211 -0.44 -73.77 13.66
C LEU A 211 -1.05 -75.05 13.05
N LYS A 212 -1.44 -75.03 11.77
CA LYS A 212 -1.89 -76.25 11.08
C LYS A 212 -0.75 -77.24 10.90
N GLU A 213 0.44 -76.79 10.53
CA GLU A 213 1.63 -77.63 10.42
C GLU A 213 1.96 -78.26 11.78
N GLU A 214 1.96 -77.48 12.86
CA GLU A 214 2.14 -77.99 14.23
C GLU A 214 1.09 -79.05 14.58
N LEU A 215 -0.18 -78.83 14.24
CA LEU A 215 -1.26 -79.78 14.49
C LEU A 215 -1.05 -81.09 13.72
N ILE A 216 -0.63 -81.01 12.45
CA ILE A 216 -0.30 -82.19 11.62
C ILE A 216 0.89 -82.94 12.24
N HIS A 217 1.93 -82.22 12.66
CA HIS A 217 3.09 -82.80 13.33
C HIS A 217 2.69 -83.51 14.62
N LEU A 218 1.85 -82.89 15.46
CA LEU A 218 1.40 -83.47 16.71
C LEU A 218 0.56 -84.74 16.49
N LYS A 219 -0.34 -84.73 15.49
CA LYS A 219 -1.12 -85.92 15.10
C LYS A 219 -0.23 -87.06 14.62
N LYS A 220 0.75 -86.75 13.76
CA LYS A 220 1.70 -87.74 13.25
C LYS A 220 2.54 -88.34 14.38
N ASN A 221 3.03 -87.49 15.30
CA ASN A 221 3.77 -87.95 16.47
C ASN A 221 2.91 -88.87 17.34
N HIS A 222 1.66 -88.48 17.62
CA HIS A 222 0.73 -89.32 18.38
C HIS A 222 0.44 -90.66 17.69
N GLU A 223 0.24 -90.67 16.37
CA GLU A 223 0.04 -91.91 15.61
C GLU A 223 1.25 -92.84 15.71
N VAL A 224 2.47 -92.28 15.61
CA VAL A 224 3.72 -93.02 15.79
C VAL A 224 3.84 -93.57 17.22
N GLU A 225 3.58 -92.75 18.25
CA GLU A 225 3.61 -93.18 19.66
C GLU A 225 2.59 -94.28 19.94
N VAL A 226 1.36 -94.15 19.43
CA VAL A 226 0.32 -95.19 19.57
C VAL A 226 0.73 -96.47 18.85
N MET A 227 1.33 -96.37 17.66
CA MET A 227 1.85 -97.54 16.94
C MET A 227 3.00 -98.19 17.70
N GLU A 228 3.89 -97.41 18.29
CA GLU A 228 5.00 -97.91 19.12
C GLU A 228 4.48 -98.58 20.39
N LEU A 229 3.51 -97.98 21.10
CA LEU A 229 2.86 -98.59 22.25
C LEU A 229 2.08 -99.85 21.87
N ARG A 230 1.40 -99.88 20.72
CA ARG A 230 0.74 -101.10 20.21
C ARG A 230 1.76 -102.19 19.87
N ASN A 231 2.90 -101.83 19.30
CA ASN A 231 4.02 -102.74 19.08
C ASN A 231 4.63 -103.23 20.39
N GLN A 232 4.76 -102.37 21.40
CA GLN A 232 5.18 -102.79 22.73
C GLN A 232 4.14 -103.71 23.38
N ILE A 233 2.84 -103.45 23.20
CA ILE A 233 1.78 -104.31 23.72
C ILE A 233 1.76 -105.66 22.99
N SER A 234 1.91 -105.69 21.67
CA SER A 234 1.98 -106.94 20.90
C SER A 234 3.27 -107.72 21.17
N GLN A 235 4.39 -107.03 21.39
CA GLN A 235 5.64 -107.63 21.88
C GLN A 235 5.55 -108.05 23.36
N SER A 236 4.68 -107.42 24.16
CA SER A 236 4.38 -107.80 25.55
C SER A 236 3.36 -108.95 25.65
N GLY A 237 2.77 -109.38 24.52
CA GLY A 237 2.12 -110.68 24.38
C GLY A 237 3.16 -111.80 24.44
N VAL A 238 3.83 -111.93 25.59
CA VAL A 238 4.91 -112.88 25.83
C VAL A 238 4.33 -114.15 26.44
N HIS A 239 4.06 -115.11 25.55
CA HIS A 239 4.32 -116.52 25.82
C HIS A 239 5.83 -116.68 25.94
N VAL A 240 6.29 -117.06 27.13
CA VAL A 240 7.70 -117.34 27.43
C VAL A 240 8.01 -118.72 26.86
N ASP A 241 8.58 -118.77 25.66
CA ASP A 241 9.41 -119.89 25.23
C ASP A 241 10.79 -119.37 24.83
N VAL A 242 11.76 -120.02 25.45
CA VAL A 242 13.18 -119.72 25.44
C VAL A 242 13.75 -120.31 24.16
N ASP A 243 14.14 -119.47 23.19
CA ASP A 243 15.04 -119.92 22.13
C ASP A 243 16.23 -118.96 22.04
N ALA A 244 17.42 -119.53 22.23
CA ALA A 244 18.69 -118.85 22.29
C ALA A 244 19.37 -119.00 20.92
N PRO A 245 19.40 -117.95 20.07
CA PRO A 245 20.24 -117.99 18.89
C PRO A 245 21.69 -117.72 19.27
N LYS A 246 22.56 -118.45 18.59
CA LYS A 246 24.00 -118.57 18.82
C LYS A 246 24.69 -117.21 18.89
N GLY A 247 25.62 -117.10 19.85
CA GLY A 247 26.32 -115.88 20.26
C GLY A 247 26.68 -114.95 19.11
N GLN A 248 25.96 -113.83 19.05
CA GLN A 248 26.41 -112.65 18.33
C GLN A 248 27.62 -112.10 19.06
N ASP A 249 28.69 -111.82 18.33
CA ASP A 249 29.94 -111.34 18.89
C ASP A 249 29.68 -110.04 19.67
N LEU A 250 29.61 -110.17 21.00
CA LEU A 250 29.32 -109.07 21.92
C LEU A 250 30.32 -107.93 21.74
N ALA A 251 31.55 -108.23 21.30
CA ALA A 251 32.55 -107.21 21.01
C ALA A 251 32.14 -106.33 19.83
N GLN A 252 31.59 -106.90 18.75
CA GLN A 252 31.14 -106.17 17.57
C GLN A 252 29.89 -105.32 17.87
N VAL A 253 28.94 -105.85 18.64
CA VAL A 253 27.72 -105.10 19.05
C VAL A 253 28.08 -103.96 20.00
N MET A 254 28.95 -104.19 20.98
CA MET A 254 29.43 -103.13 21.88
C MET A 254 30.25 -102.07 21.14
N ALA A 255 31.01 -102.45 20.11
CA ALA A 255 31.72 -101.51 19.25
C ALA A 255 30.75 -100.69 18.38
N GLU A 256 29.71 -101.29 17.80
CA GLU A 256 28.66 -100.56 17.07
C GLU A 256 27.87 -99.60 17.96
N ILE A 257 27.53 -100.01 19.18
CA ILE A 257 26.84 -99.14 20.14
C ILE A 257 27.73 -97.94 20.49
N ARG A 258 29.02 -98.17 20.78
CA ARG A 258 29.98 -97.06 20.98
C ARG A 258 30.07 -96.15 19.77
N ALA A 259 30.22 -96.70 18.57
CA ALA A 259 30.29 -95.91 17.34
C ALA A 259 29.01 -95.08 17.08
N LYS A 260 27.83 -95.62 17.41
CA LYS A 260 26.55 -94.90 17.33
C LYS A 260 26.49 -93.75 18.34
N TYR A 261 26.90 -93.97 19.58
CA TYR A 261 26.94 -92.92 20.60
C TYR A 261 27.98 -91.84 20.28
N GLU A 262 29.16 -92.21 19.79
CA GLU A 262 30.19 -91.26 19.40
C GLU A 262 29.74 -90.41 18.21
N LYS A 263 29.11 -91.03 17.20
CA LYS A 263 28.50 -90.30 16.07
C LYS A 263 27.36 -89.40 16.51
N MET A 264 26.51 -89.83 17.45
CA MET A 264 25.43 -89.01 18.00
C MET A 264 25.96 -87.83 18.82
N ALA A 265 26.99 -88.04 19.64
CA ALA A 265 27.64 -86.98 20.41
C ALA A 265 28.32 -85.96 19.50
N GLN A 266 29.03 -86.41 18.46
CA GLN A 266 29.63 -85.52 17.45
C GLN A 266 28.56 -84.73 16.68
N LYS A 267 27.47 -85.38 16.27
CA LYS A 267 26.36 -84.73 15.57
C LYS A 267 25.69 -83.68 16.46
N ASN A 268 25.40 -84.01 17.72
CA ASN A 268 24.82 -83.08 18.68
C ASN A 268 25.75 -81.89 18.97
N GLN A 269 27.07 -82.12 19.06
CA GLN A 269 28.05 -81.03 19.20
C GLN A 269 28.09 -80.11 17.98
N GLN A 270 28.00 -80.66 16.77
CA GLN A 270 27.97 -79.88 15.53
C GLN A 270 26.66 -79.08 15.41
N GLU A 271 25.52 -79.71 15.72
CA GLU A 271 24.20 -79.06 15.72
C GLU A 271 24.14 -77.93 16.76
N LEU A 272 24.68 -78.14 17.97
CA LEU A 272 24.74 -77.11 19.00
C LEU A 272 25.63 -75.93 18.57
N LYS A 273 26.77 -76.20 17.93
CA LYS A 273 27.65 -75.15 17.39
C LYS A 273 26.96 -74.37 16.27
N ALA A 274 26.34 -75.06 15.32
CA ALA A 274 25.62 -74.42 14.21
C ALA A 274 24.43 -73.60 14.72
N TRP A 275 23.71 -74.10 15.73
CA TRP A 275 22.62 -73.37 16.37
C TRP A 275 23.13 -72.11 17.09
N HIS A 276 24.21 -72.22 17.87
CA HIS A 276 24.83 -71.07 18.52
C HIS A 276 25.34 -70.04 17.51
N GLU A 277 25.99 -70.48 16.43
CA GLU A 277 26.48 -69.60 15.38
C GLU A 277 25.32 -68.90 14.66
N SER A 278 24.24 -69.62 14.34
CA SER A 278 23.00 -69.04 13.80
C SER A 278 22.41 -67.99 14.73
N GLN A 279 22.27 -68.28 16.03
CA GLN A 279 21.75 -67.33 17.01
C GLN A 279 22.64 -66.09 17.16
N MET A 280 23.97 -66.27 17.16
CA MET A 280 24.90 -65.14 17.20
C MET A 280 24.80 -64.28 15.94
N THR A 281 24.65 -64.89 14.76
CA THR A 281 24.45 -64.12 13.52
C THR A 281 23.12 -63.39 13.49
N GLU A 282 22.03 -63.99 14.01
CA GLU A 282 20.72 -63.36 14.10
C GLU A 282 20.74 -62.17 15.06
N VAL A 283 21.33 -62.32 16.24
CA VAL A 283 21.49 -61.20 17.19
C VAL A 283 22.37 -60.11 16.57
N GLN A 284 23.45 -60.48 15.89
CA GLN A 284 24.32 -59.50 15.23
C GLN A 284 23.60 -58.73 14.12
N THR A 285 22.79 -59.39 13.29
CA THR A 285 22.01 -58.72 12.24
C THR A 285 20.97 -57.79 12.85
N GLN A 286 20.23 -58.23 13.87
CA GLN A 286 19.27 -57.40 14.60
C GLN A 286 19.94 -56.16 15.22
N VAL A 287 21.11 -56.33 15.86
CA VAL A 287 21.88 -55.21 16.42
C VAL A 287 22.28 -54.24 15.30
N THR A 288 22.78 -54.72 14.16
CA THR A 288 23.15 -53.84 13.05
C THR A 288 21.95 -53.05 12.52
N GLN A 289 20.81 -53.72 12.28
CA GLN A 289 19.58 -53.07 11.81
C GLN A 289 19.06 -52.04 12.82
N ASN A 290 19.04 -52.37 14.10
CA ASN A 290 18.64 -51.45 15.16
C ASN A 290 19.58 -50.23 15.25
N THR A 291 20.90 -50.44 15.10
CA THR A 291 21.86 -49.31 15.10
C THR A 291 21.71 -48.43 13.87
N GLU A 292 21.40 -48.99 12.70
CA GLU A 292 21.13 -48.22 11.48
C GLU A 292 19.83 -47.43 11.60
N ALA A 293 18.75 -48.06 12.08
CA ALA A 293 17.48 -47.38 12.35
C ALA A 293 17.65 -46.24 13.35
N LEU A 294 18.42 -46.47 14.42
CA LEU A 294 18.70 -45.44 15.42
C LEU A 294 19.53 -44.28 14.86
N LYS A 295 20.51 -44.56 13.99
CA LYS A 295 21.26 -43.52 13.26
C LYS A 295 20.35 -42.73 12.32
N GLY A 296 19.46 -43.39 11.59
CA GLY A 296 18.48 -42.75 10.71
C GLY A 296 17.55 -41.80 11.48
N ALA A 297 16.97 -42.29 12.58
CA ALA A 297 16.14 -41.46 13.45
C ALA A 297 16.92 -40.27 14.05
N HIS A 298 18.21 -40.46 14.38
CA HIS A 298 19.05 -39.36 14.88
C HIS A 298 19.35 -38.32 13.79
N THR A 299 19.57 -38.73 12.54
CA THR A 299 19.73 -37.79 11.41
C THR A 299 18.44 -37.00 11.14
N GLU A 300 17.29 -37.67 11.14
CA GLU A 300 15.98 -37.01 10.95
C GLU A 300 15.70 -36.01 12.08
N LEU A 301 15.99 -36.36 13.33
CA LEU A 301 15.87 -35.45 14.47
C LEU A 301 16.75 -34.21 14.30
N ASN A 302 17.99 -34.39 13.86
CA ASN A 302 18.91 -33.27 13.62
C ASN A 302 18.46 -32.38 12.46
N ASP A 303 17.92 -32.95 11.39
CA ASP A 303 17.40 -32.19 10.26
C ASP A 303 16.14 -31.42 10.65
N LEU A 304 15.21 -32.03 11.39
CA LEU A 304 14.05 -31.34 11.96
C LEU A 304 14.47 -30.20 12.90
N ARG A 305 15.49 -30.40 13.72
CA ARG A 305 16.04 -29.36 14.60
C ARG A 305 16.63 -28.18 13.81
N ARG A 306 17.33 -28.46 12.70
CA ARG A 306 17.85 -27.42 11.80
C ARG A 306 16.72 -26.66 11.08
N GLN A 307 15.67 -27.37 10.65
CA GLN A 307 14.49 -26.75 10.05
C GLN A 307 13.78 -25.83 11.05
N LEU A 308 13.58 -26.30 12.29
CA LEU A 308 12.98 -25.49 13.36
C LEU A 308 13.79 -24.22 13.60
N GLN A 309 15.11 -24.33 13.75
CA GLN A 309 15.98 -23.17 13.92
C GLN A 309 15.91 -22.20 12.73
N THR A 310 15.83 -22.72 11.50
CA THR A 310 15.70 -21.88 10.29
C THR A 310 14.39 -21.12 10.28
N LEU A 311 13.27 -21.81 10.60
CA LEU A 311 11.95 -21.20 10.69
C LEU A 311 11.86 -20.18 11.83
N GLU A 312 12.54 -20.42 12.94
CA GLU A 312 12.60 -19.48 14.07
C GLU A 312 13.36 -18.19 13.70
N ILE A 313 14.47 -18.32 12.97
CA ILE A 313 15.20 -17.16 12.42
C ILE A 313 14.35 -16.41 11.40
N GLU A 314 13.65 -17.12 10.52
CA GLU A 314 12.75 -16.50 9.54
C GLU A 314 11.63 -15.74 10.25
N LEU A 315 11.00 -16.34 11.26
CA LEU A 315 9.97 -15.70 12.08
C LEU A 315 10.48 -14.44 12.77
N GLU A 316 11.68 -14.47 13.35
CA GLU A 316 12.27 -13.30 13.99
C GLU A 316 12.62 -12.20 12.97
N SER A 317 13.12 -12.59 11.78
CA SER A 317 13.38 -11.65 10.69
C SER A 317 12.09 -10.96 10.20
N GLN A 318 10.99 -11.71 10.07
CA GLN A 318 9.68 -11.18 9.67
C GLN A 318 9.10 -10.24 10.74
N LYS A 319 9.27 -10.55 12.02
CA LYS A 319 8.90 -9.64 13.12
C LYS A 319 9.71 -8.34 13.04
N SER A 320 11.02 -8.41 12.79
CA SER A 320 11.87 -7.23 12.65
C SER A 320 11.46 -6.37 11.45
N LEU A 321 11.13 -7.00 10.32
CA LEU A 321 10.63 -6.33 9.13
C LEU A 321 9.29 -5.63 9.41
N LYS A 322 8.34 -6.33 10.05
CA LYS A 322 7.07 -5.75 10.46
C LYS A 322 7.28 -4.53 11.36
N ALA A 323 8.12 -4.63 12.38
CA ALA A 323 8.41 -3.51 13.27
C ALA A 323 9.01 -2.31 12.52
N SER A 324 9.90 -2.56 11.55
CA SER A 324 10.47 -1.49 10.71
C SER A 324 9.41 -0.82 9.83
N LEU A 325 8.52 -1.59 9.21
CA LEU A 325 7.43 -1.07 8.37
C LEU A 325 6.44 -0.25 9.18
N GLU A 326 6.03 -0.74 10.36
CA GLU A 326 5.19 0.03 11.27
C GLU A 326 5.88 1.32 11.75
N GLY A 327 7.19 1.29 11.97
CA GLY A 327 7.99 2.49 12.25
C GLY A 327 7.92 3.50 11.11
N THR A 328 8.17 3.06 9.88
CA THR A 328 8.08 3.94 8.70
C THR A 328 6.67 4.49 8.48
N LEU A 329 5.63 3.70 8.74
CA LEU A 329 4.25 4.15 8.65
C LEU A 329 4.00 5.28 9.65
N ARG A 330 4.33 5.09 10.93
CA ARG A 330 4.18 6.12 11.97
C ARG A 330 4.96 7.40 11.62
N ASP A 331 6.18 7.28 11.10
CA ASP A 331 6.98 8.42 10.68
C ASP A 331 6.31 9.19 9.52
N THR A 332 5.74 8.47 8.55
CA THR A 332 5.02 9.12 7.44
C THR A 332 3.73 9.78 7.89
N GLU A 333 2.95 9.13 8.76
CA GLU A 333 1.74 9.70 9.35
C GLU A 333 2.05 10.97 10.15
N LEU A 334 3.13 10.96 10.95
CA LEU A 334 3.56 12.13 11.71
C LEU A 334 3.96 13.28 10.79
N ARG A 335 4.71 13.01 9.71
CA ARG A 335 5.06 14.04 8.71
C ARG A 335 3.82 14.65 8.04
N TYR A 336 2.88 13.81 7.61
CA TYR A 336 1.63 14.31 7.01
C TYR A 336 0.80 15.11 8.00
N ASN A 337 0.70 14.69 9.26
CA ASN A 337 0.02 15.46 10.29
C ASN A 337 0.68 16.83 10.49
N MET A 338 2.01 16.91 10.54
CA MET A 338 2.72 18.19 10.62
C MET A 338 2.47 19.09 9.40
N GLU A 339 2.46 18.52 8.19
CA GLU A 339 2.12 19.27 6.96
C GLU A 339 0.68 19.80 7.00
N VAL A 340 -0.28 18.99 7.44
CA VAL A 340 -1.68 19.40 7.60
C VAL A 340 -1.82 20.49 8.65
N GLU A 341 -1.15 20.38 9.80
CA GLU A 341 -1.13 21.43 10.83
C GLU A 341 -0.53 22.73 10.30
N SER A 342 0.56 22.66 9.53
CA SER A 342 1.17 23.82 8.90
C SER A 342 0.21 24.48 7.89
N LEU A 343 -0.47 23.71 7.05
CA LEU A 343 -1.44 24.24 6.10
C LEU A 343 -2.65 24.85 6.81
N ASN A 344 -3.15 24.20 7.87
CA ASN A 344 -4.22 24.75 8.70
C ASN A 344 -3.82 26.08 9.34
N SER A 345 -2.57 26.22 9.82
CA SER A 345 -2.08 27.48 10.37
C SER A 345 -2.08 28.60 9.32
N ILE A 346 -1.69 28.29 8.07
CA ILE A 346 -1.74 29.26 6.95
C ILE A 346 -3.19 29.65 6.63
N ILE A 347 -4.10 28.68 6.57
CA ILE A 347 -5.52 28.93 6.31
C ILE A 347 -6.10 29.85 7.39
N LEU A 348 -5.85 29.55 8.67
CA LEU A 348 -6.31 30.39 9.78
C LEU A 348 -5.74 31.81 9.70
N GLY A 349 -4.48 31.97 9.29
CA GLY A 349 -3.88 33.28 9.06
C GLY A 349 -4.59 34.06 7.95
N LEU A 350 -4.83 33.43 6.80
CA LEU A 350 -5.54 34.05 5.68
C LEU A 350 -7.01 34.38 6.00
N GLU A 351 -7.68 33.53 6.77
CA GLU A 351 -9.04 33.79 7.27
C GLU A 351 -9.06 35.01 8.20
N ALA A 352 -8.07 35.13 9.10
CA ALA A 352 -7.92 36.30 9.96
C ALA A 352 -7.68 37.58 9.14
N GLU A 353 -6.81 37.55 8.13
CA GLU A 353 -6.58 38.69 7.23
C GLU A 353 -7.85 39.08 6.45
N LEU A 354 -8.60 38.10 5.92
CA LEU A 354 -9.86 38.34 5.22
C LEU A 354 -10.92 38.97 6.13
N THR A 355 -11.03 38.50 7.37
CA THR A 355 -11.97 39.09 8.35
C THR A 355 -11.57 40.51 8.72
N GLN A 356 -10.27 40.78 8.91
CA GLN A 356 -9.76 42.12 9.15
C GLN A 356 -10.05 43.07 7.98
N LEU A 357 -9.82 42.64 6.73
CA LEU A 357 -10.13 43.43 5.54
C LEU A 357 -11.63 43.71 5.42
N ARG A 358 -12.49 42.73 5.67
CA ARG A 358 -13.95 42.94 5.69
C ARG A 358 -14.36 43.97 6.73
N ASN A 359 -13.82 43.88 7.94
CA ASN A 359 -14.08 44.86 9.00
C ASN A 359 -13.60 46.26 8.59
N SER A 360 -12.41 46.36 7.98
CA SER A 360 -11.89 47.65 7.49
C SER A 360 -12.77 48.26 6.39
N ILE A 361 -13.26 47.45 5.45
CA ILE A 361 -14.18 47.90 4.39
C ILE A 361 -15.51 48.36 5.01
N GLN A 362 -16.02 47.63 5.99
CA GLN A 362 -17.26 48.00 6.68
C GLN A 362 -17.12 49.33 7.42
N LEU A 363 -16.01 49.54 8.13
CA LEU A 363 -15.70 50.80 8.80
C LEU A 363 -15.59 51.95 7.78
N GLN A 364 -14.84 51.77 6.68
CA GLN A 364 -14.75 52.78 5.63
C GLN A 364 -16.12 53.11 5.04
N THR A 365 -16.97 52.10 4.81
CA THR A 365 -18.33 52.30 4.30
C THR A 365 -19.15 53.17 5.26
N GLN A 366 -19.07 52.89 6.56
CA GLN A 366 -19.75 53.69 7.59
C GLN A 366 -19.23 55.14 7.63
N ASP A 367 -17.90 55.33 7.51
CA ASP A 367 -17.31 56.66 7.45
C ASP A 367 -17.78 57.44 6.21
N TYR A 368 -17.83 56.78 5.04
CA TYR A 368 -18.35 57.39 3.81
C TYR A 368 -19.83 57.77 3.92
N GLU A 369 -20.67 56.92 4.53
CA GLU A 369 -22.07 57.24 4.79
C GLU A 369 -22.20 58.45 5.73
N SER A 370 -21.38 58.51 6.79
CA SER A 370 -21.38 59.65 7.71
C SER A 370 -20.98 60.96 7.02
N LEU A 371 -19.96 60.90 6.16
CA LEU A 371 -19.49 62.05 5.40
C LEU A 371 -20.53 62.50 4.35
N LEU A 372 -21.18 61.55 3.68
CA LEU A 372 -22.28 61.83 2.76
C LEU A 372 -23.45 62.52 3.49
N ASN A 373 -23.81 62.04 4.67
CA ASN A 373 -24.86 62.66 5.48
C ASN A 373 -24.51 64.11 5.88
N ILE A 374 -23.25 64.37 6.28
CA ILE A 374 -22.78 65.73 6.57
C ILE A 374 -22.82 66.59 5.30
N LYS A 375 -22.35 66.07 4.18
CA LYS A 375 -22.39 66.77 2.88
C LYS A 375 -23.82 67.15 2.51
N MET A 376 -24.78 66.23 2.63
CA MET A 376 -26.19 66.50 2.35
C MET A 376 -26.76 67.61 3.26
N LYS A 377 -26.40 67.63 4.55
CA LYS A 377 -26.80 68.70 5.48
C LYS A 377 -26.22 70.06 5.05
N LEU A 378 -24.93 70.10 4.72
CA LEU A 378 -24.27 71.33 4.26
C LEU A 378 -24.85 71.82 2.93
N GLU A 379 -25.18 70.92 1.99
CA GLU A 379 -25.84 71.27 0.74
C GLU A 379 -27.23 71.89 0.99
N ALA A 380 -27.99 71.37 1.97
CA ALA A 380 -29.26 71.94 2.38
C ALA A 380 -29.09 73.34 3.00
N GLU A 381 -28.10 73.53 3.89
CA GLU A 381 -27.75 74.85 4.46
C GLU A 381 -27.35 75.86 3.37
N ILE A 382 -26.54 75.45 2.39
CA ILE A 382 -26.16 76.32 1.26
C ILE A 382 -27.40 76.69 0.43
N ALA A 383 -28.31 75.75 0.21
CA ALA A 383 -29.55 76.00 -0.52
C ALA A 383 -30.45 77.01 0.22
N THR A 384 -30.56 76.91 1.55
CA THR A 384 -31.30 77.89 2.35
C THR A 384 -30.62 79.26 2.34
N TYR A 385 -29.29 79.32 2.47
CA TYR A 385 -28.54 80.58 2.35
C TYR A 385 -28.72 81.24 0.97
N ARG A 386 -28.69 80.47 -0.12
CA ARG A 386 -28.97 81.00 -1.48
C ARG A 386 -30.39 81.56 -1.58
N ARG A 387 -31.39 80.86 -1.06
CA ARG A 387 -32.79 81.31 -1.05
C ARG A 387 -32.98 82.63 -0.28
N LEU A 388 -32.27 82.81 0.83
CA LEU A 388 -32.26 84.05 1.61
C LEU A 388 -31.59 85.21 0.85
N LEU A 389 -30.48 84.95 0.15
CA LEU A 389 -29.77 85.94 -0.65
C LEU A 389 -30.53 86.38 -1.90
N ASP A 390 -31.28 85.48 -2.54
CA ASP A 390 -32.13 85.76 -3.71
C ASP A 390 -33.44 86.50 -3.37
N GLY A 391 -33.65 86.87 -2.09
CA GLY A 391 -34.80 87.66 -1.65
C GLY A 391 -36.11 86.87 -1.49
N GLY A 392 -36.04 85.54 -1.34
CA GLY A 392 -37.22 84.73 -1.06
C GLY A 392 -37.75 84.95 0.36
N ASP A 393 -39.06 85.22 0.49
CA ASP A 393 -39.75 85.37 1.77
C ASP A 393 -39.55 84.13 2.68
N PHE A 394 -38.69 84.26 3.71
CA PHE A 394 -38.48 83.21 4.70
C PHE A 394 -39.63 83.23 5.71
N LYS A 395 -40.61 82.33 5.54
CA LYS A 395 -41.73 82.17 6.47
C LYS A 395 -41.34 81.15 7.55
N LEU A 396 -41.70 81.44 8.81
CA LEU A 396 -41.40 80.62 10.00
C LEU A 396 -41.89 79.16 9.88
N GLN A 397 -42.82 78.87 8.97
CA GLN A 397 -43.31 77.53 8.66
C GLN A 397 -42.22 76.60 8.07
N ASP A 398 -41.28 77.13 7.27
CA ASP A 398 -40.28 76.32 6.55
C ASP A 398 -39.24 75.69 7.51
N ALA A 399 -39.01 76.28 8.68
CA ALA A 399 -38.13 75.72 9.72
C ALA A 399 -38.77 74.56 10.51
N LEU A 400 -40.09 74.38 10.42
CA LEU A 400 -40.83 73.35 11.15
C LEU A 400 -41.00 72.05 10.35
N GLU A 401 -40.83 72.08 9.02
CA GLU A 401 -41.01 70.90 8.15
C GLU A 401 -39.84 69.91 8.17
N GLU A 402 -38.66 70.28 8.67
CA GLU A 402 -37.52 69.37 8.81
C GLU A 402 -37.71 68.30 9.90
N GLN A 403 -38.76 68.40 10.71
CA GLN A 403 -39.15 67.38 11.69
C GLN A 403 -40.13 66.35 11.10
N LYS A 404 -39.92 65.89 9.86
CA LYS A 404 -40.61 64.69 9.35
C LYS A 404 -40.00 63.45 9.99
N THR A 405 -40.78 62.84 10.88
CA THR A 405 -40.49 61.55 11.53
C THR A 405 -40.21 60.47 10.48
N VAL A 406 -38.94 60.06 10.36
CA VAL A 406 -38.53 58.92 9.55
C VAL A 406 -39.10 57.66 10.21
N LYS A 407 -40.14 57.06 9.60
CA LYS A 407 -40.69 55.76 10.03
C LYS A 407 -39.80 54.65 9.48
N THR A 408 -38.92 54.11 10.32
CA THR A 408 -38.03 53.00 9.97
C THR A 408 -38.85 51.71 9.90
N LYS A 409 -38.93 51.08 8.71
CA LYS A 409 -39.53 49.75 8.56
C LYS A 409 -38.42 48.71 8.57
N VAL A 410 -38.53 47.71 9.45
CA VAL A 410 -37.59 46.59 9.50
C VAL A 410 -38.20 45.43 8.71
N MET A 411 -37.51 45.03 7.64
CA MET A 411 -37.82 43.83 6.85
C MET A 411 -36.90 42.70 7.26
N THR A 412 -37.46 41.66 7.88
CA THR A 412 -36.71 40.44 8.22
C THR A 412 -37.01 39.39 7.15
N VAL A 413 -35.98 38.94 6.46
CA VAL A 413 -36.05 37.89 5.44
C VAL A 413 -35.46 36.61 6.01
N THR A 414 -36.26 35.57 6.17
CA THR A 414 -35.79 34.25 6.61
C THR A 414 -35.76 33.30 5.40
N GLN A 415 -34.58 32.75 5.13
CA GLN A 415 -34.36 31.75 4.09
C GLN A 415 -33.93 30.44 4.73
N THR A 416 -34.57 29.34 4.32
CA THR A 416 -34.22 27.98 4.74
C THR A 416 -33.50 27.26 3.60
N LEU A 417 -32.26 26.85 3.85
CA LEU A 417 -31.38 26.16 2.90
C LEU A 417 -31.33 24.67 3.23
N VAL A 418 -31.51 23.82 2.22
CA VAL A 418 -31.23 22.38 2.28
C VAL A 418 -30.29 22.06 1.11
N ASP A 419 -29.15 21.43 1.37
CA ASP A 419 -28.11 21.08 0.38
C ASP A 419 -27.67 22.25 -0.52
N GLY A 420 -27.55 23.45 0.06
CA GLY A 420 -27.07 24.65 -0.65
C GLY A 420 -28.06 25.25 -1.65
N LYS A 421 -29.30 24.76 -1.74
CA LYS A 421 -30.38 25.35 -2.54
C LYS A 421 -31.47 25.93 -1.64
N VAL A 422 -31.96 27.14 -1.99
CA VAL A 422 -33.03 27.82 -1.24
C VAL A 422 -34.36 27.16 -1.58
N VAL A 423 -34.97 26.49 -0.60
CA VAL A 423 -36.23 25.73 -0.79
C VAL A 423 -37.47 26.55 -0.39
N SER A 424 -37.32 27.51 0.52
CA SER A 424 -38.37 28.50 0.83
C SER A 424 -37.80 29.82 1.36
N SER A 425 -38.50 30.91 1.03
CA SER A 425 -38.18 32.29 1.40
C SER A 425 -39.44 32.95 1.96
N SER A 426 -39.39 33.43 3.20
CA SER A 426 -40.48 34.20 3.81
C SER A 426 -39.99 35.59 4.20
N THR A 427 -40.80 36.61 3.92
CA THR A 427 -40.49 38.02 4.20
C THR A 427 -41.54 38.61 5.13
N GLU A 428 -41.13 39.06 6.31
CA GLU A 428 -42.03 39.69 7.28
C GLU A 428 -41.61 41.15 7.51
N THR A 429 -42.56 42.05 7.32
CA THR A 429 -42.36 43.51 7.40
C THR A 429 -42.99 44.03 8.69
N LYS A 430 -42.18 44.53 9.63
CA LYS A 430 -42.68 45.22 10.83
C LYS A 430 -42.38 46.71 10.74
N ASN A 431 -43.42 47.52 10.96
CA ASN A 431 -43.27 48.97 11.13
C ASN A 431 -42.89 49.21 12.60
N LEU A 432 -41.78 49.93 12.85
CA LEU A 432 -41.42 50.40 14.20
C LEU A 432 -42.09 51.74 14.51
#